data_AF-A5WZ44-F1
#
_entry.id   AF-A5WZ44-F1
#
_cell.length_a   1.000
_cell.length_b   1.000
_cell.length_c   1.000
_cell.angle_alpha   90.00
_cell.angle_beta   90.00
_cell.angle_gamma   90.00
#
_symmetry.space_group_name_H-M   'P 1'
#
loop_
_entity.id
_entity.type
_entity.pdbx_description
1 polymer ?
#
loop_
_entity_poly.entity_id
_entity_poly.type
_entity_poly.pdbx_seq_one_letter_code
_entity_poly.pdbx_strand_id
1 'polypeptide(L)'
;MGGLGKTTMALSLCNDQEVKGVFQNNVIFITVSQSPNLREILETMWDKIVRRKKPDFQNIEYAHRQLQQQLLRRAKRTLVVLDDVWSMAILEKLSFTGEGYKTLVTTRDRSIIRTTTSTRLYELPLLDDADALPLFCFWAFGQKSIPSNADNQLVKQQATIHAFNNFLFLVFDWFPPTKFSLVLLMYESQVQAECKGLPLALKVIGSSLYGQPHPAWEGAKKKLLKGESISDYHKEGLRCLETSIDALDEEARECFLDLGSFPEDRKISVDALLDIWIYVRKMEWHDAFVILLELARKNLLNLRSNLRSQAINYGSASELYFSQHDVMR
;
A
#
# COMPACT_ATOMS: atom_id res chain seq x y z
N MET A 1 -2.39 -14.38 2.78
CA MET A 1 -3.35 -13.31 2.39
C MET A 1 -2.64 -12.01 2.03
N GLY A 2 -3.07 -11.32 0.97
CA GLY A 2 -2.59 -9.98 0.57
C GLY A 2 -3.21 -8.86 1.43
N GLY A 3 -2.65 -7.65 1.40
CA GLY A 3 -3.26 -6.47 2.05
C GLY A 3 -3.18 -6.38 3.58
N LEU A 4 -2.67 -7.41 4.27
CA LEU A 4 -2.50 -7.46 5.73
C LEU A 4 -1.43 -6.50 6.30
N GLY A 5 -0.61 -5.86 5.46
CA GLY A 5 0.46 -4.97 5.93
C GLY A 5 1.78 -5.66 6.28
N LYS A 6 2.05 -6.86 5.75
CA LYS A 6 3.33 -7.59 5.95
C LYS A 6 4.55 -6.74 5.54
N THR A 7 4.51 -6.14 4.35
CA THR A 7 5.53 -5.21 3.86
C THR A 7 5.67 -3.99 4.78
N THR A 8 4.55 -3.44 5.24
CA THR A 8 4.52 -2.31 6.18
C THR A 8 5.21 -2.67 7.50
N MET A 9 4.88 -3.83 8.08
CA MET A 9 5.51 -4.31 9.31
C MET A 9 7.01 -4.55 9.13
N ALA A 10 7.41 -5.15 8.01
CA ALA A 10 8.82 -5.38 7.70
C ALA A 10 9.60 -4.06 7.54
N LEU A 11 9.01 -3.04 6.90
CA LEU A 11 9.59 -1.70 6.80
C LEU A 11 9.69 -1.01 8.17
N SER A 12 8.68 -1.15 9.03
CA SER A 12 8.71 -0.63 10.41
C SER A 12 9.84 -1.29 11.22
N LEU A 13 9.98 -2.61 11.14
CA LEU A 13 11.08 -3.34 11.78
C LEU A 13 12.45 -2.90 11.26
N CYS A 14 12.58 -2.63 9.95
CA CYS A 14 13.83 -2.12 9.40
C CYS A 14 14.21 -0.74 9.95
N ASN A 15 13.22 0.05 10.37
CA ASN A 15 13.42 1.39 10.87
C ASN A 15 13.54 1.49 12.39
N ASP A 16 13.16 0.43 13.10
CA ASP A 16 13.23 0.30 14.55
C ASP A 16 14.66 0.45 15.09
N GLN A 17 14.80 1.18 16.20
CA GLN A 17 16.11 1.53 16.76
C GLN A 17 16.80 0.34 17.45
N GLU A 18 16.04 -0.55 18.09
CA GLU A 18 16.59 -1.75 18.71
C GLU A 18 17.07 -2.72 17.63
N VAL A 19 16.27 -2.94 16.59
CA VAL A 19 16.66 -3.76 15.43
C VAL A 19 17.91 -3.20 14.78
N LYS A 20 17.94 -1.89 14.50
CA LYS A 20 19.13 -1.22 13.95
C LYS A 20 20.34 -1.36 14.86
N GLY A 21 20.17 -1.27 16.18
CA GLY A 21 21.22 -1.47 17.18
C GLY A 21 21.80 -2.89 17.12
N VAL A 22 20.93 -3.91 17.16
CA VAL A 22 21.32 -5.33 17.10
C VAL A 22 22.10 -5.65 15.84
N PHE A 23 21.69 -5.09 14.69
CA PHE A 23 22.31 -5.33 13.38
C PHE A 23 23.31 -4.24 12.96
N GLN A 24 23.74 -3.36 13.87
CA GLN A 24 24.75 -2.33 13.61
C GLN A 24 24.47 -1.50 12.35
N ASN A 25 23.22 -1.08 12.18
CA ASN A 25 22.70 -0.35 11.02
C ASN A 25 22.89 -1.09 9.68
N ASN A 26 23.01 -2.42 9.70
CA ASN A 26 23.20 -3.25 8.51
C ASN A 26 21.92 -4.04 8.20
N VAL A 27 20.85 -3.30 7.94
CA VAL A 27 19.55 -3.82 7.55
C VAL A 27 19.34 -3.52 6.07
N ILE A 28 19.02 -4.54 5.29
CA ILE A 28 18.92 -4.47 3.84
C ILE A 28 17.55 -4.97 3.42
N PHE A 29 16.78 -4.10 2.77
CA PHE A 29 15.46 -4.42 2.25
C PHE A 29 15.54 -4.70 0.74
N ILE A 30 14.93 -5.81 0.32
CA ILE A 30 14.86 -6.26 -1.08
C ILE A 30 13.43 -6.72 -1.35
N THR A 31 12.79 -6.10 -2.33
CA THR A 31 11.51 -6.56 -2.87
C THR A 31 11.76 -7.65 -3.90
N VAL A 32 11.03 -8.76 -3.79
CA VAL A 32 11.12 -9.92 -4.67
C VAL A 32 9.80 -10.02 -5.42
N SER A 33 9.82 -9.82 -6.73
CA SER A 33 8.62 -9.95 -7.55
C SER A 33 8.28 -11.40 -7.86
N GLN A 34 7.10 -11.64 -8.44
CA GLN A 34 6.67 -12.97 -8.91
C GLN A 34 7.63 -13.57 -9.96
N SER A 35 8.17 -12.72 -10.83
CA SER A 35 9.14 -13.08 -11.88
C SER A 35 10.48 -12.35 -11.65
N PRO A 36 11.25 -12.72 -10.61
CA PRO A 36 12.38 -11.91 -10.19
C PRO A 36 13.58 -12.08 -11.11
N ASN A 37 14.27 -10.98 -11.39
CA ASN A 37 15.62 -11.02 -11.94
C ASN A 37 16.61 -11.37 -10.83
N LEU A 38 16.83 -12.67 -10.60
CA LEU A 38 17.71 -13.17 -9.53
C LEU A 38 19.15 -12.64 -9.64
N ARG A 39 19.65 -12.39 -10.86
CA ARG A 39 20.99 -11.85 -11.06
C ARG A 39 21.10 -10.45 -10.47
N GLU A 40 20.15 -9.58 -10.81
CA GLU A 40 20.09 -8.21 -10.32
C GLU A 40 19.89 -8.15 -8.80
N ILE A 41 19.08 -9.05 -8.23
CA ILE A 41 18.90 -9.17 -6.78
C ILE A 41 20.23 -9.54 -6.11
N LEU A 42 20.94 -10.55 -6.61
CA LEU A 42 22.21 -10.99 -6.04
C LEU A 42 23.31 -9.92 -6.19
N GLU A 43 23.34 -9.19 -7.31
CA GLU A 43 24.22 -8.04 -7.49
C GLU A 43 23.89 -6.93 -6.48
N THR A 44 22.62 -6.62 -6.29
CA THR A 44 22.16 -5.66 -5.26
C THR A 44 22.55 -6.11 -3.85
N MET A 45 22.41 -7.40 -3.53
CA MET A 45 22.86 -7.97 -2.26
C MET A 45 24.36 -7.81 -2.09
N TRP A 46 25.15 -8.09 -3.12
CA TRP A 46 26.60 -7.93 -3.09
C TRP A 46 27.00 -6.49 -2.77
N ASP A 47 26.43 -5.53 -3.49
CA ASP A 47 26.77 -4.12 -3.32
C ASP A 47 26.38 -3.62 -1.92
N LYS A 48 25.21 -4.01 -1.40
CA LYS A 48 24.73 -3.57 -0.08
C LYS A 48 25.43 -4.27 1.09
N ILE A 49 25.68 -5.58 0.99
CA ILE A 49 26.26 -6.42 2.05
C ILE A 49 27.78 -6.32 2.05
N VAL A 50 28.41 -6.61 0.90
CA VAL A 50 29.86 -6.80 0.78
C VAL A 50 30.56 -5.44 0.64
N ARG A 51 29.96 -4.50 -0.11
CA ARG A 51 30.48 -3.13 -0.34
C ARG A 51 31.90 -3.11 -0.89
N ARG A 52 32.18 -4.02 -1.84
CA ARG A 52 33.45 -4.14 -2.56
C ARG A 52 33.16 -4.46 -4.02
N LYS A 53 34.16 -4.28 -4.89
CA LYS A 53 34.05 -4.63 -6.31
C LYS A 53 33.54 -6.06 -6.46
N LYS A 54 32.41 -6.22 -7.17
CA LYS A 54 31.83 -7.54 -7.44
C LYS A 54 32.72 -8.35 -8.37
N PRO A 55 32.86 -9.66 -8.16
CA PRO A 55 33.41 -10.55 -9.17
C PRO A 55 32.42 -10.62 -10.35
N ASP A 56 32.90 -11.12 -11.48
CA ASP A 56 32.01 -11.36 -12.61
C ASP A 56 31.11 -12.56 -12.32
N PHE A 57 29.83 -12.30 -12.10
CA PHE A 57 28.84 -13.33 -11.82
C PHE A 57 28.47 -14.06 -13.11
N GLN A 58 29.09 -15.21 -13.33
CA GLN A 58 28.85 -16.05 -14.50
C GLN A 58 27.42 -16.59 -14.56
N ASN A 59 26.90 -17.03 -13.42
CA ASN A 59 25.53 -17.53 -13.25
C ASN A 59 25.05 -17.33 -11.80
N ILE A 60 23.79 -17.68 -11.55
CA ILE A 60 23.11 -17.51 -10.26
C ILE A 60 23.77 -18.35 -9.16
N GLU A 61 24.12 -19.60 -9.47
CA GLU A 61 24.75 -20.54 -8.54
C GLU A 61 26.14 -20.05 -8.10
N TYR A 62 26.91 -19.50 -9.03
CA TYR A 62 28.21 -18.90 -8.75
C TYR A 62 28.06 -17.65 -7.90
N ALA A 63 27.13 -16.75 -8.25
CA ALA A 63 26.85 -15.54 -7.47
C ALA A 63 26.43 -15.87 -6.03
N HIS A 64 25.53 -16.84 -5.85
CA HIS A 64 25.12 -17.35 -4.55
C HIS A 64 26.31 -17.87 -3.75
N ARG A 65 27.13 -18.73 -4.35
CA ARG A 65 28.32 -19.29 -3.68
C ARG A 65 29.29 -18.20 -3.23
N GLN A 66 29.52 -17.18 -4.05
CA GLN A 66 30.39 -16.06 -3.70
C GLN A 66 29.84 -15.26 -2.51
N LEU A 67 28.54 -14.92 -2.52
CA LEU A 67 27.87 -14.24 -1.39
C LEU A 67 27.93 -15.08 -0.11
N GLN A 68 27.63 -16.38 -0.21
CA GLN A 68 27.68 -17.31 0.91
C GLN A 68 29.08 -17.35 1.54
N GLN A 69 30.15 -17.40 0.73
CA GLN A 69 31.52 -17.38 1.24
C GLN A 69 31.86 -16.06 1.94
N GLN A 70 31.38 -14.92 1.44
CA GLN A 70 31.58 -13.63 2.11
C GLN A 70 30.85 -13.59 3.46
N LEU A 71 29.62 -14.10 3.53
CA LEU A 71 28.83 -14.13 4.76
C LEU A 71 29.44 -15.04 5.82
N LEU A 72 29.99 -16.20 5.45
CA LEU A 72 30.67 -17.10 6.39
C LEU A 72 31.94 -16.50 7.01
N ARG A 73 32.62 -15.59 6.28
CA ARG A 73 33.84 -14.92 6.76
C ARG A 73 33.57 -13.61 7.47
N ARG A 74 32.31 -13.15 7.50
CA ARG A 74 31.94 -11.82 7.96
C ARG A 74 31.49 -11.88 9.42
N ALA A 75 32.16 -11.12 10.27
CA ALA A 75 31.75 -10.94 11.67
C ALA A 75 30.58 -9.94 11.86
N LYS A 76 30.26 -9.15 10.83
CA LYS A 76 29.25 -8.08 10.93
C LYS A 76 27.83 -8.65 10.84
N ARG A 77 27.06 -8.44 11.92
CA ARG A 77 25.64 -8.77 11.99
C ARG A 77 24.88 -8.08 10.84
N THR A 78 24.02 -8.84 10.17
CA THR A 78 23.32 -8.39 8.97
C THR A 78 21.90 -8.93 8.99
N LEU A 79 20.92 -8.06 8.78
CA LEU A 79 19.54 -8.45 8.53
C LEU A 79 19.21 -8.19 7.06
N VAL A 80 18.77 -9.22 6.35
CA VAL A 80 18.21 -9.08 5.00
C VAL A 80 16.71 -9.35 5.07
N VAL A 81 15.92 -8.42 4.56
CA VAL A 81 14.48 -8.59 4.36
C VAL A 81 14.25 -8.92 2.90
N LEU A 82 13.66 -10.09 2.65
CA LEU A 82 13.16 -10.52 1.35
C LEU A 82 11.63 -10.34 1.38
N ASP A 83 11.17 -9.24 0.78
CA ASP A 83 9.77 -8.86 0.79
C ASP A 83 9.02 -9.47 -0.41
N ASP A 84 7.85 -10.02 -0.14
CA ASP A 84 6.88 -10.61 -1.07
C ASP A 84 7.41 -11.81 -1.87
N VAL A 85 8.03 -12.80 -1.22
CA VAL A 85 8.56 -13.97 -1.93
C VAL A 85 7.43 -14.91 -2.41
N TRP A 86 7.47 -15.30 -3.68
CA TRP A 86 6.40 -16.04 -4.37
C TRP A 86 6.60 -17.57 -4.50
N SER A 87 7.83 -18.08 -4.36
CA SER A 87 8.06 -19.52 -4.46
C SER A 87 9.24 -20.02 -3.61
N MET A 88 9.18 -21.30 -3.25
CA MET A 88 10.27 -21.96 -2.52
C MET A 88 11.57 -21.97 -3.34
N ALA A 89 11.50 -22.14 -4.66
CA ALA A 89 12.67 -22.14 -5.53
C ALA A 89 13.39 -20.77 -5.56
N ILE A 90 12.63 -19.67 -5.53
CA ILE A 90 13.20 -18.32 -5.39
C ILE A 90 13.85 -18.16 -4.01
N LEU A 91 13.13 -18.57 -2.96
CA LEU A 91 13.63 -18.47 -1.59
C LEU A 91 14.95 -19.24 -1.40
N GLU A 92 15.06 -20.47 -1.92
CA GLU A 92 16.27 -21.28 -1.82
C GLU A 92 17.48 -20.59 -2.47
N LYS A 93 17.28 -19.95 -3.63
CA LYS A 93 18.35 -19.22 -4.35
C LYS A 93 18.75 -17.89 -3.69
N LEU A 94 17.94 -17.36 -2.77
CA LEU A 94 18.21 -16.14 -2.02
C LEU A 94 18.50 -16.40 -0.52
N SER A 95 18.49 -17.67 -0.12
CA SER A 95 18.73 -18.08 1.27
C SER A 95 20.23 -18.26 1.52
N PHE A 96 20.71 -17.62 2.58
CA PHE A 96 22.10 -17.69 3.00
C PHE A 96 22.20 -17.99 4.49
N THR A 97 23.35 -18.50 4.91
CA THR A 97 23.66 -18.76 6.31
C THR A 97 24.98 -18.11 6.70
N GLY A 98 25.11 -17.72 7.96
CA GLY A 98 26.34 -17.10 8.46
C GLY A 98 26.15 -16.63 9.89
N GLU A 99 27.24 -16.53 10.63
CA GLU A 99 27.18 -16.02 11.99
C GLU A 99 26.73 -14.55 11.98
N GLY A 100 25.69 -14.23 12.76
CA GLY A 100 25.11 -12.89 12.78
C GLY A 100 24.30 -12.50 11.54
N TYR A 101 24.18 -13.36 10.52
CA TYR A 101 23.30 -13.15 9.37
C TYR A 101 21.89 -13.67 9.67
N LYS A 102 20.87 -12.86 9.41
CA LYS A 102 19.46 -13.23 9.56
C LYS A 102 18.67 -12.81 8.32
N THR A 103 17.70 -13.62 7.95
CA THR A 103 16.73 -13.32 6.89
C THR A 103 15.34 -13.17 7.49
N LEU A 104 14.66 -12.07 7.19
CA LEU A 104 13.22 -11.92 7.37
C LEU A 104 12.57 -12.10 5.99
N VAL A 105 11.55 -12.95 5.90
CA VAL A 105 10.82 -13.18 4.65
C VAL A 105 9.37 -12.77 4.87
N THR A 106 8.82 -11.96 3.97
CA THR A 106 7.37 -11.78 3.89
C THR A 106 6.86 -12.57 2.69
N THR A 107 5.71 -13.24 2.86
CA THR A 107 5.07 -13.99 1.79
C THR A 107 3.58 -14.11 2.07
N ARG A 108 2.78 -14.31 1.01
CA ARG A 108 1.35 -14.60 1.09
C ARG A 108 1.06 -16.07 1.27
N ASP A 109 2.01 -16.91 0.85
CA ASP A 109 1.89 -18.35 0.79
C ASP A 109 2.77 -18.98 1.87
N ARG A 110 2.11 -19.46 2.92
CA ARG A 110 2.81 -20.14 4.02
C ARG A 110 3.54 -21.40 3.54
N SER A 111 3.09 -22.05 2.46
CA SER A 111 3.63 -23.34 2.00
C SER A 111 5.07 -23.25 1.49
N ILE A 112 5.54 -22.05 1.11
CA ILE A 112 6.91 -21.87 0.62
C ILE A 112 7.95 -21.89 1.76
N ILE A 113 7.52 -21.70 3.01
CA ILE A 113 8.40 -21.65 4.17
C ILE A 113 8.57 -23.05 4.74
N ARG A 114 9.78 -23.60 4.64
CA ARG A 114 10.13 -24.85 5.34
C ARG A 114 10.35 -24.59 6.82
N THR A 115 9.57 -25.27 7.66
CA THR A 115 9.76 -25.24 9.11
C THR A 115 11.02 -26.01 9.47
N THR A 116 12.05 -25.28 9.91
CA THR A 116 13.26 -25.85 10.52
C THR A 116 13.34 -25.41 11.98
N THR A 117 14.25 -25.98 12.77
CA THR A 117 14.48 -25.56 14.16
C THR A 117 14.90 -24.09 14.28
N SER A 118 15.42 -23.48 13.22
CA SER A 118 15.85 -22.08 13.17
C SER A 118 14.81 -21.14 12.54
N THR A 119 13.70 -21.67 12.02
CA THR A 119 12.63 -20.89 11.39
C THR A 119 11.62 -20.45 12.45
N ARG A 120 11.38 -19.15 12.58
CA ARG A 120 10.25 -18.62 13.36
C ARG A 120 9.21 -18.08 12.39
N LEU A 121 8.02 -18.64 12.45
CA LEU A 121 6.89 -18.20 11.65
C LEU A 121 6.01 -17.26 12.48
N TYR A 122 5.62 -16.14 11.88
CA TYR A 122 4.65 -15.21 12.44
C TYR A 122 3.53 -15.01 11.43
N GLU A 123 2.34 -15.48 11.78
CA GLU A 123 1.14 -15.22 10.99
C GLU A 123 0.56 -13.89 11.41
N LEU A 124 0.62 -12.91 10.50
CA LEU A 124 0.11 -11.57 10.77
C LEU A 124 -1.43 -11.65 10.88
N PRO A 125 -2.02 -11.33 12.05
CA PRO A 125 -3.46 -11.37 12.20
C PRO A 125 -4.11 -10.20 11.43
N LEU A 126 -5.42 -10.31 11.22
CA LEU A 126 -6.25 -9.16 10.88
C LEU A 126 -6.27 -8.19 12.06
N LEU A 127 -6.54 -6.92 11.80
CA LEU A 127 -6.71 -5.94 12.87
C LEU A 127 -7.99 -6.25 13.65
N ASP A 128 -7.90 -6.17 14.97
CA ASP A 128 -9.08 -6.19 15.83
C ASP A 128 -9.76 -4.81 15.84
N ASP A 129 -10.85 -4.71 16.58
CA ASP A 129 -11.66 -3.50 16.60
C ASP A 129 -10.90 -2.29 17.19
N ALA A 130 -9.99 -2.55 18.12
CA ALA A 130 -9.20 -1.52 18.79
C ALA A 130 -8.19 -0.87 17.83
N ASP A 131 -7.66 -1.63 16.86
CA ASP A 131 -6.70 -1.12 15.88
C ASP A 131 -7.35 -0.71 14.54
N ALA A 132 -8.41 -1.41 14.12
CA ALA A 132 -9.06 -1.17 12.83
C ALA A 132 -9.76 0.19 12.75
N LEU A 133 -10.47 0.60 13.82
CA LEU A 133 -11.22 1.85 13.83
C LEU A 133 -10.31 3.08 13.79
N PRO A 134 -9.24 3.18 14.60
CA PRO A 134 -8.29 4.28 14.48
C PRO A 134 -7.63 4.37 13.11
N LEU A 135 -7.34 3.24 12.47
CA LEU A 135 -6.79 3.22 11.12
C LEU A 135 -7.80 3.77 10.09
N PHE A 136 -9.04 3.32 10.15
CA PHE A 136 -10.10 3.86 9.29
C PHE A 136 -10.29 5.36 9.50
N CYS A 137 -10.42 5.80 10.76
CA CYS A 137 -10.60 7.23 11.09
C CYS A 137 -9.43 8.08 10.58
N PHE A 138 -8.21 7.56 10.68
CA PHE A 138 -7.04 8.27 10.18
C PHE A 138 -7.16 8.57 8.68
N TRP A 139 -7.61 7.60 7.89
CA TRP A 139 -7.79 7.78 6.45
C TRP A 139 -9.07 8.54 6.08
N ALA A 140 -10.12 8.46 6.89
CA ALA A 140 -11.41 9.09 6.61
C ALA A 140 -11.54 10.53 7.13
N PHE A 141 -10.82 10.87 8.19
CA PHE A 141 -10.92 12.16 8.88
C PHE A 141 -9.56 12.84 9.10
N GLY A 142 -8.43 12.17 8.83
CA GLY A 142 -7.10 12.70 9.12
C GLY A 142 -6.70 12.62 10.60
N GLN A 143 -7.46 11.89 11.43
CA GLN A 143 -7.24 11.75 12.87
C GLN A 143 -7.65 10.36 13.37
N LYS A 144 -7.11 9.90 14.49
CA LYS A 144 -7.29 8.52 15.00
C LYS A 144 -8.65 8.24 15.65
N SER A 145 -9.55 9.21 15.67
CA SER A 145 -10.88 9.09 16.27
C SER A 145 -11.90 9.84 15.43
N ILE A 146 -13.17 9.48 15.60
CA ILE A 146 -14.27 10.19 14.97
C ILE A 146 -14.31 11.63 15.50
N PRO A 147 -14.36 12.67 14.65
CA PRO A 147 -14.51 14.05 15.10
C PRO A 147 -15.82 14.23 15.88
N SER A 148 -15.77 14.89 17.04
CA SER A 148 -16.95 15.19 17.85
C SER A 148 -17.95 16.13 17.17
N ASN A 149 -17.53 16.77 16.07
CA ASN A 149 -18.28 17.67 15.22
C ASN A 149 -18.42 17.14 13.78
N ALA A 150 -18.28 15.82 13.56
CA ALA A 150 -18.34 15.22 12.23
C ALA A 150 -19.59 15.64 11.43
N ASP A 151 -20.72 15.86 12.11
CA ASP A 151 -21.96 16.44 11.55
C ASP A 151 -21.74 17.80 10.86
N ASN A 152 -20.86 18.63 11.42
CA ASN A 152 -20.57 19.99 10.94
C ASN A 152 -19.32 20.06 10.04
N GLN A 153 -18.40 19.09 10.13
CA GLN A 153 -17.17 19.06 9.31
C GLN A 153 -17.41 18.50 7.91
N LEU A 154 -18.38 17.59 7.72
CA LEU A 154 -18.73 17.04 6.40
C LEU A 154 -19.39 18.09 5.48
N VAL A 155 -19.79 19.24 6.01
CA VAL A 155 -20.34 20.38 5.26
C VAL A 155 -19.31 21.50 5.02
N LYS A 156 -18.13 21.47 5.68
CA LYS A 156 -17.19 22.62 5.69
C LYS A 156 -15.81 22.40 5.05
N GLN A 157 -15.60 21.36 4.25
CA GLN A 157 -14.37 21.24 3.44
C GLN A 157 -14.57 21.54 1.95
N GLN A 158 -15.29 22.61 1.66
CA GLN A 158 -15.19 23.37 0.40
C GLN A 158 -14.81 24.82 0.73
N ALA A 159 -13.57 25.04 1.19
CA ALA A 159 -13.05 26.41 1.38
C ALA A 159 -11.52 26.45 1.51
N THR A 160 -10.77 26.13 0.45
CA THR A 160 -9.52 26.85 0.15
C THR A 160 -9.27 26.90 -1.35
N ILE A 161 -10.18 27.53 -2.09
CA ILE A 161 -9.85 28.28 -3.29
C ILE A 161 -10.26 29.72 -2.95
N HIS A 162 -9.28 30.60 -2.74
CA HIS A 162 -9.56 32.00 -2.46
C HIS A 162 -9.91 32.73 -3.76
N ALA A 163 -11.03 33.46 -3.70
CA ALA A 163 -11.43 34.63 -4.50
C ALA A 163 -11.95 34.42 -5.95
N PHE A 164 -13.25 34.61 -6.16
CA PHE A 164 -13.85 35.92 -6.54
C PHE A 164 -15.39 35.82 -6.67
N ASN A 165 -16.08 36.81 -6.09
CA ASN A 165 -17.46 37.27 -6.33
C ASN A 165 -18.70 36.45 -5.89
N ASN A 166 -19.33 36.98 -4.82
CA ASN A 166 -20.76 37.28 -4.57
C ASN A 166 -21.90 36.50 -5.29
N PHE A 167 -22.97 36.29 -4.50
CA PHE A 167 -24.22 35.51 -4.68
C PHE A 167 -24.05 33.99 -4.49
N LEU A 168 -24.86 33.24 -3.74
CA LEU A 168 -26.29 33.34 -3.40
C LEU A 168 -26.55 32.62 -2.05
N PHE A 169 -27.52 33.11 -1.28
CA PHE A 169 -28.05 32.53 -0.03
C PHE A 169 -28.99 31.32 -0.33
N LEU A 170 -29.05 30.36 0.61
CA LEU A 170 -30.03 29.24 0.77
C LEU A 170 -29.80 28.04 -0.19
N VAL A 171 -29.70 26.78 0.25
CA VAL A 171 -30.64 25.98 1.06
C VAL A 171 -29.90 24.84 1.79
N PHE A 172 -30.22 24.61 3.07
CA PHE A 172 -30.54 23.31 3.73
C PHE A 172 -30.18 23.33 5.23
N ASP A 173 -31.04 23.98 6.02
CA ASP A 173 -31.34 23.53 7.38
C ASP A 173 -32.44 22.47 7.29
N TRP A 174 -32.08 21.19 7.28
CA TRP A 174 -32.93 20.13 7.83
C TRP A 174 -32.17 18.80 8.03
N PHE A 175 -31.43 18.66 9.12
CA PHE A 175 -31.30 17.37 9.80
C PHE A 175 -31.05 17.64 11.29
N PRO A 176 -31.75 16.98 12.22
CA PRO A 176 -31.51 17.19 13.64
C PRO A 176 -30.10 16.68 14.02
N PRO A 177 -29.29 17.46 14.76
CA PRO A 177 -27.90 17.15 15.15
C PRO A 177 -27.76 16.00 16.17
N THR A 178 -28.79 15.16 16.30
CA THR A 178 -28.84 14.06 17.27
C THR A 178 -28.86 12.67 16.63
N LYS A 179 -29.08 12.56 15.31
CA LYS A 179 -29.11 11.26 14.62
C LYS A 179 -27.77 10.81 14.04
N PHE A 180 -26.81 11.71 13.90
CA PHE A 180 -25.62 11.47 13.07
C PHE A 180 -24.43 10.95 13.91
N SER A 181 -24.33 11.33 15.19
CA SER A 181 -23.49 10.63 16.17
C SER A 181 -23.83 9.12 16.26
N LEU A 182 -25.11 8.75 16.10
CA LEU A 182 -25.52 7.34 16.01
C LEU A 182 -25.09 6.70 14.69
N VAL A 183 -25.13 7.42 13.56
CA VAL A 183 -24.66 6.92 12.26
C VAL A 183 -23.16 6.64 12.27
N LEU A 184 -22.36 7.49 12.91
CA LEU A 184 -20.91 7.32 13.05
C LEU A 184 -20.54 6.16 13.97
N LEU A 185 -21.19 6.04 15.13
CA LEU A 185 -21.03 4.90 16.03
C LEU A 185 -21.51 3.57 15.40
N MET A 186 -22.53 3.62 14.54
CA MET A 186 -22.95 2.46 13.74
C MET A 186 -21.92 2.11 12.66
N TYR A 187 -21.24 3.11 12.09
CA TYR A 187 -20.20 2.92 11.08
C TYR A 187 -18.98 2.17 11.62
N GLU A 188 -18.66 2.30 12.93
CA GLU A 188 -17.57 1.58 13.61
C GLU A 188 -17.74 0.06 13.46
N SER A 189 -18.90 -0.47 13.87
CA SER A 189 -19.21 -1.90 13.78
C SER A 189 -19.31 -2.43 12.35
N GLN A 190 -19.71 -1.58 11.39
CA GLN A 190 -20.03 -1.98 10.01
C GLN A 190 -18.80 -1.99 9.10
N VAL A 191 -17.93 -0.98 9.21
CA VAL A 191 -16.63 -0.98 8.52
C VAL A 191 -15.79 -2.15 8.98
N GLN A 192 -15.86 -2.52 10.28
CA GLN A 192 -15.18 -3.70 10.81
C GLN A 192 -15.78 -5.01 10.31
N ALA A 193 -17.11 -5.16 10.31
CA ALA A 193 -17.78 -6.36 9.81
C ALA A 193 -17.45 -6.64 8.33
N GLU A 194 -17.37 -5.60 7.50
CA GLU A 194 -17.20 -5.73 6.05
C GLU A 194 -15.73 -5.69 5.61
N CYS A 195 -14.89 -4.85 6.22
CA CYS A 195 -13.45 -4.87 5.96
C CYS A 195 -12.73 -6.02 6.67
N LYS A 196 -13.39 -6.66 7.64
CA LYS A 196 -12.89 -7.78 8.47
C LYS A 196 -11.50 -7.53 9.05
N GLY A 197 -11.18 -6.28 9.40
CA GLY A 197 -9.86 -5.91 9.91
C GLY A 197 -8.72 -5.89 8.88
N LEU A 198 -9.00 -5.97 7.57
CA LEU A 198 -7.99 -5.89 6.52
C LEU A 198 -7.46 -4.44 6.38
N PRO A 199 -6.18 -4.15 6.67
CA PRO A 199 -5.65 -2.79 6.66
C PRO A 199 -5.80 -2.06 5.32
N LEU A 200 -5.61 -2.77 4.21
CA LEU A 200 -5.74 -2.18 2.87
C LEU A 200 -7.17 -1.72 2.58
N ALA A 201 -8.17 -2.54 2.95
CA ALA A 201 -9.59 -2.21 2.82
C ALA A 201 -9.95 -0.96 3.62
N LEU A 202 -9.58 -0.93 4.89
CA LEU A 202 -9.82 0.20 5.79
C LEU A 202 -9.20 1.49 5.25
N LYS A 203 -7.97 1.40 4.73
CA LYS A 203 -7.24 2.51 4.12
C LYS A 203 -7.96 3.05 2.87
N VAL A 204 -8.31 2.18 1.93
CA VAL A 204 -8.94 2.57 0.66
C VAL A 204 -10.33 3.18 0.90
N ILE A 205 -11.19 2.51 1.67
CA ILE A 205 -12.54 3.02 1.98
C ILE A 205 -12.47 4.32 2.75
N GLY A 206 -11.66 4.39 3.81
CA GLY A 206 -11.48 5.61 4.58
C GLY A 206 -11.09 6.78 3.67
N SER A 207 -10.09 6.59 2.82
CA SER A 207 -9.64 7.64 1.91
C SER A 207 -10.64 8.02 0.81
N SER A 208 -11.48 7.08 0.37
CA SER A 208 -12.56 7.34 -0.59
C SER A 208 -13.66 8.21 0.03
N LEU A 209 -13.93 8.01 1.33
CA LEU A 209 -14.91 8.77 2.10
C LEU A 209 -14.38 10.11 2.63
N TYR A 210 -13.07 10.32 2.61
CA TYR A 210 -12.46 11.57 3.05
C TYR A 210 -13.01 12.77 2.27
N GLY A 211 -13.58 13.72 3.01
CA GLY A 211 -14.18 14.95 2.47
C GLY A 211 -15.50 14.75 1.71
N GLN A 212 -16.09 13.55 1.71
CA GLN A 212 -17.34 13.27 1.02
C GLN A 212 -18.57 13.71 1.81
N PRO A 213 -19.65 14.17 1.15
CA PRO A 213 -20.87 14.59 1.84
C PRO A 213 -21.68 13.39 2.36
N HIS A 214 -22.57 13.64 3.33
CA HIS A 214 -23.35 12.57 3.97
C HIS A 214 -24.05 11.58 3.02
N PRO A 215 -24.66 11.97 1.89
CA PRO A 215 -25.28 11.02 0.98
C PRO A 215 -24.30 9.98 0.41
N ALA A 216 -23.03 10.34 0.22
CA ALA A 216 -22.00 9.42 -0.25
C ALA A 216 -21.64 8.39 0.83
N TRP A 217 -21.58 8.80 2.10
CA TRP A 217 -21.39 7.91 3.25
C TRP A 217 -22.55 6.92 3.39
N GLU A 218 -23.80 7.40 3.32
CA GLU A 218 -24.98 6.52 3.35
C GLU A 218 -25.04 5.58 2.13
N GLY A 219 -24.61 6.05 0.96
CA GLY A 219 -24.47 5.23 -0.24
C GLY A 219 -23.45 4.10 -0.06
N ALA A 220 -22.25 4.43 0.45
CA ALA A 220 -21.20 3.46 0.75
C ALA A 220 -21.69 2.42 1.77
N LYS A 221 -22.33 2.85 2.85
CA LYS A 221 -22.96 1.96 3.84
C LYS A 221 -23.97 1.01 3.22
N LYS A 222 -24.89 1.50 2.40
CA LYS A 222 -25.90 0.64 1.75
C LYS A 222 -25.27 -0.39 0.81
N LYS A 223 -24.18 -0.04 0.13
CA LYS A 223 -23.44 -0.97 -0.73
C LYS A 223 -22.75 -2.05 0.10
N LEU A 224 -22.07 -1.63 1.17
CA LEU A 224 -21.43 -2.54 2.13
C LEU A 224 -22.47 -3.51 2.75
N LEU A 225 -23.65 -3.02 3.16
CA LEU A 225 -24.72 -3.84 3.74
C LEU A 225 -25.41 -4.81 2.77
N LYS A 226 -25.34 -4.58 1.44
CA LYS A 226 -25.98 -5.46 0.43
C LYS A 226 -25.18 -6.74 0.14
N GLY A 227 -23.96 -6.86 0.68
CA GLY A 227 -23.09 -8.00 0.46
C GLY A 227 -23.46 -9.22 1.30
N GLU A 228 -24.64 -9.83 1.12
CA GLU A 228 -24.94 -11.09 1.79
C GLU A 228 -24.04 -12.24 1.30
N SER A 229 -23.49 -12.96 2.29
CA SER A 229 -23.08 -14.38 2.34
C SER A 229 -22.74 -15.07 1.02
N ILE A 230 -21.44 -15.17 0.71
CA ILE A 230 -20.89 -16.34 -0.01
C ILE A 230 -19.54 -16.65 0.62
N SER A 231 -19.42 -17.83 1.22
CA SER A 231 -18.22 -18.35 1.85
C SER A 231 -17.01 -18.33 0.89
N ASP A 232 -16.15 -17.32 1.04
CA ASP A 232 -14.75 -17.33 0.63
C ASP A 232 -14.08 -16.07 1.20
N TYR A 233 -13.33 -16.24 2.30
CA TYR A 233 -12.59 -15.16 3.00
C TYR A 233 -11.69 -14.31 2.10
N HIS A 234 -11.34 -14.79 0.89
CA HIS A 234 -10.52 -14.07 -0.07
C HIS A 234 -11.30 -13.06 -0.93
N LYS A 235 -12.61 -13.27 -1.17
CA LYS A 235 -13.43 -12.38 -2.02
C LYS A 235 -14.08 -11.23 -1.26
N GLU A 236 -14.39 -11.43 0.02
CA GLU A 236 -15.14 -10.45 0.82
C GLU A 236 -14.31 -9.18 1.11
N GLY A 237 -13.03 -9.32 1.45
CA GLY A 237 -12.12 -8.17 1.64
C GLY A 237 -11.76 -7.41 0.34
N LEU A 238 -12.16 -7.93 -0.83
CA LEU A 238 -12.02 -7.24 -2.12
C LEU A 238 -13.30 -6.46 -2.50
N ARG A 239 -14.49 -6.90 -2.06
CA ARG A 239 -15.77 -6.18 -2.30
C ARG A 239 -15.79 -4.79 -1.70
N CYS A 240 -15.13 -4.62 -0.56
CA CYS A 240 -15.03 -3.32 0.08
C CYS A 240 -14.12 -2.36 -0.75
N LEU A 241 -13.20 -2.88 -1.56
CA LEU A 241 -12.45 -2.10 -2.57
C LEU A 241 -13.32 -1.73 -3.77
N GLU A 242 -14.20 -2.65 -4.21
CA GLU A 242 -15.19 -2.41 -5.28
C GLU A 242 -16.04 -1.16 -4.98
N THR A 243 -16.46 -0.97 -3.73
CA THR A 243 -17.21 0.24 -3.33
C THR A 243 -16.43 1.54 -3.58
N SER A 244 -15.10 1.52 -3.47
CA SER A 244 -14.26 2.70 -3.74
C SER A 244 -14.01 2.91 -5.24
N ILE A 245 -13.99 1.82 -6.02
CA ILE A 245 -13.88 1.85 -7.48
C ILE A 245 -15.20 2.31 -8.11
N ASP A 246 -16.35 1.81 -7.63
CA ASP A 246 -17.68 2.23 -8.07
C ASP A 246 -18.00 3.72 -7.78
N ALA A 247 -17.26 4.31 -6.86
CA ALA A 247 -17.39 5.72 -6.50
C ALA A 247 -16.55 6.62 -7.42
N LEU A 248 -15.78 6.05 -8.35
CA LEU A 248 -15.13 6.77 -9.43
C LEU A 248 -16.17 7.09 -10.51
N ASP A 249 -15.96 8.19 -11.22
CA ASP A 249 -16.65 8.41 -12.48
C ASP A 249 -16.18 7.41 -13.56
N GLU A 250 -16.85 7.42 -14.70
CA GLU A 250 -16.58 6.47 -15.78
C GLU A 250 -15.14 6.61 -16.32
N GLU A 251 -14.64 7.83 -16.43
CA GLU A 251 -13.32 8.13 -16.97
C GLU A 251 -12.21 7.67 -16.02
N ALA A 252 -12.32 7.98 -14.73
CA ALA A 252 -11.37 7.55 -13.71
C ALA A 252 -11.41 6.04 -13.48
N ARG A 253 -12.58 5.40 -13.56
CA ARG A 253 -12.72 3.93 -13.49
C ARG A 253 -11.97 3.26 -14.64
N GLU A 254 -12.13 3.78 -15.84
CA GLU A 254 -11.43 3.25 -17.00
C GLU A 254 -9.91 3.48 -16.94
N CYS A 255 -9.46 4.66 -16.48
CA CYS A 255 -8.05 4.93 -16.22
C CYS A 255 -7.46 4.00 -15.14
N PHE A 256 -8.25 3.65 -14.11
CA PHE A 256 -7.86 2.67 -13.11
C PHE A 256 -7.63 1.28 -13.73
N LEU A 257 -8.45 0.84 -14.69
CA LEU A 257 -8.28 -0.44 -15.37
C LEU A 257 -6.95 -0.51 -16.16
N ASP A 258 -6.49 0.60 -16.73
CA ASP A 258 -5.22 0.63 -17.47
C ASP A 258 -4.02 0.31 -16.59
N LEU A 259 -4.09 0.55 -15.27
CA LEU A 259 -3.03 0.21 -14.32
C LEU A 259 -2.70 -1.29 -14.34
N GLY A 260 -3.69 -2.13 -14.67
CA GLY A 260 -3.52 -3.57 -14.85
C GLY A 260 -2.54 -3.95 -15.97
N SER A 261 -2.32 -3.06 -16.95
CA SER A 261 -1.43 -3.30 -18.10
C SER A 261 0.07 -3.27 -17.74
N PHE A 262 0.40 -2.79 -16.56
CA PHE A 262 1.76 -2.54 -16.14
C PHE A 262 2.36 -3.69 -15.31
N PRO A 263 3.67 -3.97 -15.35
CA PRO A 263 4.27 -5.04 -14.55
C PRO A 263 4.25 -4.76 -13.04
N GLU A 264 4.18 -5.82 -12.24
CA GLU A 264 4.27 -5.76 -10.77
C GLU A 264 5.67 -5.34 -10.28
N ASP A 265 5.73 -4.72 -9.09
CA ASP A 265 6.96 -4.40 -8.33
C ASP A 265 8.02 -3.56 -9.06
N ARG A 266 7.64 -2.89 -10.14
CA ARG A 266 8.50 -1.93 -10.83
C ARG A 266 8.09 -0.51 -10.47
N LYS A 267 9.09 0.36 -10.41
CA LYS A 267 8.86 1.80 -10.46
C LYS A 267 8.53 2.16 -11.90
N ILE A 268 7.31 2.60 -12.12
CA ILE A 268 6.82 2.91 -13.47
C ILE A 268 6.73 4.42 -13.57
N SER A 269 7.32 4.98 -14.62
CA SER A 269 7.26 6.42 -14.86
C SER A 269 5.80 6.85 -14.97
N VAL A 270 5.44 7.93 -14.28
CA VAL A 270 4.12 8.54 -14.42
C VAL A 270 3.90 9.01 -15.86
N ASP A 271 4.93 9.49 -16.56
CA ASP A 271 4.83 9.90 -17.96
C ASP A 271 4.30 8.77 -18.85
N ALA A 272 4.75 7.52 -18.62
CA ALA A 272 4.29 6.38 -19.41
C ALA A 272 2.80 6.09 -19.21
N LEU A 273 2.27 6.34 -18.00
CA LEU A 273 0.85 6.20 -17.72
C LEU A 273 0.05 7.36 -18.32
N LEU A 274 0.53 8.59 -18.16
CA LEU A 274 -0.11 9.78 -18.73
C LEU A 274 -0.15 9.72 -20.25
N ASP A 275 0.91 9.24 -20.91
CA ASP A 275 0.93 9.03 -22.36
C ASP A 275 -0.17 8.06 -22.81
N ILE A 276 -0.40 6.95 -22.08
CA ILE A 276 -1.50 6.05 -22.41
C ILE A 276 -2.84 6.79 -22.32
N TRP A 277 -3.09 7.52 -21.24
CA TRP A 277 -4.35 8.24 -21.06
C TRP A 277 -4.53 9.37 -22.10
N ILE A 278 -3.49 10.12 -22.40
CA ILE A 278 -3.54 11.21 -23.38
C ILE A 278 -3.74 10.67 -24.80
N TYR A 279 -2.97 9.67 -25.22
CA TYR A 279 -3.00 9.21 -26.61
C TYR A 279 -4.08 8.15 -26.89
N VAL A 280 -4.31 7.22 -25.97
CA VAL A 280 -5.28 6.13 -26.16
C VAL A 280 -6.69 6.58 -25.79
N ARG A 281 -6.83 7.28 -24.66
CA ARG A 281 -8.13 7.77 -24.18
C ARG A 281 -8.47 9.18 -24.67
N LYS A 282 -7.56 9.83 -25.39
CA LYS A 282 -7.74 11.18 -25.97
C LYS A 282 -8.06 12.23 -24.89
N MET A 283 -7.39 12.12 -23.74
CA MET A 283 -7.55 13.05 -22.63
C MET A 283 -6.58 14.23 -22.75
N GLU A 284 -6.99 15.39 -22.26
CA GLU A 284 -6.05 16.49 -22.04
C GLU A 284 -5.13 16.16 -20.86
N TRP A 285 -3.89 16.64 -20.91
CA TRP A 285 -2.88 16.35 -19.87
C TRP A 285 -3.38 16.72 -18.46
N HIS A 286 -4.10 17.84 -18.34
CA HIS A 286 -4.64 18.32 -17.07
C HIS A 286 -5.66 17.35 -16.48
N ASP A 287 -6.57 16.84 -17.30
CA ASP A 287 -7.62 15.91 -16.85
C ASP A 287 -7.01 14.56 -16.47
N ALA A 288 -6.08 14.05 -17.28
CA ALA A 288 -5.32 12.84 -16.97
C ALA A 288 -4.55 12.97 -15.65
N PHE A 289 -3.94 14.14 -15.39
CA PHE A 289 -3.23 14.41 -14.15
C PHE A 289 -4.18 14.53 -12.95
N VAL A 290 -5.36 15.13 -13.11
CA VAL A 290 -6.38 15.18 -12.05
C VAL A 290 -6.84 13.77 -11.66
N ILE A 291 -7.10 12.89 -12.63
CA ILE A 291 -7.43 11.49 -12.37
C ILE A 291 -6.28 10.78 -11.65
N LEU A 292 -5.03 11.00 -12.06
CA LEU A 292 -3.86 10.43 -11.38
C LEU A 292 -3.86 10.79 -9.88
N LEU A 293 -4.09 12.07 -9.57
CA LEU A 293 -4.13 12.57 -8.20
C LEU A 293 -5.33 12.01 -7.42
N GLU A 294 -6.48 11.86 -8.07
CA GLU A 294 -7.66 11.23 -7.46
C GLU A 294 -7.38 9.78 -7.08
N LEU A 295 -6.86 8.98 -8.00
CA LEU A 295 -6.53 7.57 -7.75
C LEU A 295 -5.48 7.44 -6.63
N ALA A 296 -4.48 8.33 -6.61
CA ALA A 296 -3.49 8.39 -5.53
C ALA A 296 -4.12 8.76 -4.18
N ARG A 297 -5.00 9.76 -4.16
CA ARG A 297 -5.71 10.23 -2.94
C ARG A 297 -6.59 9.13 -2.36
N LYS A 298 -7.28 8.38 -3.22
CA LYS A 298 -8.10 7.21 -2.85
C LYS A 298 -7.27 5.95 -2.56
N ASN A 299 -5.95 6.06 -2.59
CA ASN A 299 -5.00 4.97 -2.37
C ASN A 299 -5.16 3.78 -3.32
N LEU A 300 -5.72 4.00 -4.52
CA LEU A 300 -5.85 2.99 -5.58
C LEU A 300 -4.54 2.80 -6.36
N LEU A 301 -3.62 3.76 -6.23
CA LEU A 301 -2.22 3.66 -6.62
C LEU A 301 -1.33 4.42 -5.61
N ASN A 302 -0.04 4.13 -5.58
CA ASN A 302 0.93 4.86 -4.76
C ASN A 302 1.82 5.72 -5.65
N LEU A 303 1.79 7.04 -5.48
CA LEU A 303 2.74 7.97 -6.10
C LEU A 303 3.96 8.19 -5.21
N ARG A 304 5.14 8.27 -5.83
CA ARG A 304 6.39 8.58 -5.16
C ARG A 304 7.31 9.42 -6.05
N SER A 305 8.18 10.21 -5.45
CA SER A 305 9.19 11.03 -6.13
C SER A 305 10.58 10.40 -6.04
N ASN A 306 11.42 10.64 -7.04
CA ASN A 306 12.85 10.30 -7.00
C ASN A 306 13.69 11.30 -6.17
N LEU A 307 13.14 12.48 -5.87
CA LEU A 307 13.79 13.50 -5.04
C LEU A 307 13.80 13.07 -3.56
N ARG A 308 14.93 13.29 -2.88
CA ARG A 308 15.10 12.98 -1.44
C ARG A 308 14.19 13.80 -0.51
N SER A 309 13.46 14.78 -1.03
CA SER A 309 12.47 15.57 -0.29
C SER A 309 11.14 14.82 -0.20
N GLN A 310 10.58 14.74 1.02
CA GLN A 310 9.29 14.09 1.29
C GLN A 310 8.08 14.76 0.60
N ALA A 311 8.24 15.97 0.05
CA ALA A 311 7.20 16.65 -0.71
C ALA A 311 7.29 16.27 -2.20
N ILE A 312 6.18 15.78 -2.75
CA ILE A 312 6.02 15.52 -4.18
C ILE A 312 5.92 16.88 -4.90
N ASN A 313 6.84 17.14 -5.84
CA ASN A 313 6.72 18.29 -6.73
C ASN A 313 5.88 17.88 -7.95
N TYR A 314 4.64 18.38 -7.99
CA TYR A 314 3.71 18.09 -9.09
C TYR A 314 3.96 18.90 -10.36
N GLY A 315 4.98 19.78 -10.37
CA GLY A 315 5.35 20.59 -11.53
C GLY A 315 6.08 19.83 -12.64
N SER A 316 6.52 18.59 -12.40
CA SER A 316 7.16 17.74 -13.41
C SER A 316 6.83 16.26 -13.18
N ALA A 317 5.89 15.72 -13.98
CA ALA A 317 5.51 14.31 -13.94
C ALA A 317 6.71 13.35 -14.16
N SER A 318 7.75 13.83 -14.85
CA SER A 318 8.97 13.07 -15.17
C SER A 318 9.81 12.63 -13.97
N GLU A 319 9.58 13.21 -12.79
CA GLU A 319 10.28 12.82 -11.56
C GLU A 319 9.46 11.86 -10.69
N LEU A 320 8.24 11.55 -11.12
CA LEU A 320 7.29 10.73 -10.39
C LEU A 320 7.25 9.31 -10.94
N TYR A 321 7.10 8.37 -10.02
CA TYR A 321 6.80 6.99 -10.35
C TYR A 321 5.60 6.52 -9.55
N PHE A 322 4.86 5.59 -10.12
CA PHE A 322 3.75 4.94 -9.44
C PHE A 322 4.01 3.45 -9.22
N SER A 323 3.31 2.89 -8.24
CA SER A 323 3.16 1.45 -8.04
C SER A 323 1.75 1.14 -7.54
N GLN A 324 1.19 0.01 -7.95
CA GLN A 324 -0.11 -0.45 -7.47
C GLN A 324 0.06 -1.62 -6.52
N HIS A 325 -0.79 -1.70 -5.49
CA HIS A 325 -0.82 -2.88 -4.64
C HIS A 325 -1.38 -4.04 -5.46
N ASP A 326 -0.68 -5.17 -5.48
CA ASP A 326 -1.09 -6.40 -6.17
C ASP A 326 -2.47 -6.99 -5.78
N VAL A 327 -3.13 -6.50 -4.73
CA VAL A 327 -4.50 -6.88 -4.36
C VAL A 327 -5.53 -6.10 -5.19
N MET A 328 -5.11 -4.98 -5.80
CA MET A 328 -5.96 -4.09 -6.60
C MET A 328 -5.82 -4.30 -8.11
N ARG A 329 -5.05 -5.30 -8.53
CA ARG A 329 -4.77 -5.61 -9.93
C ARG A 329 -5.73 -6.66 -10.48
#